data_AF-A0A1L8Z9A9-F1
#
_entry.id   AF-A0A1L8Z9A9-F1
#
_cell.length_a   1.000
_cell.length_b   1.000
_cell.length_c   1.000
_cell.angle_alpha   90.00
_cell.angle_beta   90.00
_cell.angle_gamma   90.00
#
_symmetry.space_group_name_H-M   'P 1'
#
loop_
_entity.id
_entity.type
_entity.pdbx_description
1 polymer ?
#
loop_
_entity_poly.entity_id
_entity_poly.type
_entity_poly.pdbx_seq_one_letter_code
_entity_poly.pdbx_strand_id
1 'polypeptide(L)'
;MPQDTINVSLLDSRIQTSRPNYYNPLLVYKTSKIKVNKDAANFITLNLTVNNYEKQIETLEKDNGNGQDQFGKEKTLLKTAMSNFFNSSEESLKSTDLFIYKDKPEELKNYLKIHRHTFVVLINTEGDASDDGLKIY
;
A
#
# COMPACT_ATOMS: atom_id res chain seq x y z
N MET A 1 29.23 -32.43 23.72
CA MET A 1 28.41 -32.20 22.52
C MET A 1 28.37 -30.70 22.28
N PRO A 2 28.63 -30.18 21.08
CA PRO A 2 28.35 -28.79 20.79
C PRO A 2 26.84 -28.63 20.63
N GLN A 3 26.25 -27.74 21.41
CA GLN A 3 24.86 -27.36 21.29
C GLN A 3 24.79 -26.37 20.13
N ASP A 4 24.30 -26.81 18.97
CA ASP A 4 24.00 -25.94 17.85
C ASP A 4 22.86 -25.00 18.28
N THR A 5 23.23 -23.82 18.79
CA THR A 5 22.29 -22.77 19.14
C THR A 5 21.70 -22.22 17.86
N ILE A 6 20.50 -22.67 17.51
CA ILE A 6 19.70 -22.07 16.43
C ILE A 6 19.42 -20.62 16.83
N ASN A 7 20.11 -19.67 16.18
CA ASN A 7 19.91 -18.25 16.39
C ASN A 7 18.65 -17.81 15.60
N VAL A 8 17.48 -18.00 16.20
CA VAL A 8 16.22 -17.56 15.60
C VAL A 8 16.12 -16.05 15.78
N SER A 9 16.45 -15.29 14.73
CA SER A 9 16.17 -13.86 14.68
C SER A 9 14.64 -13.66 14.61
N LEU A 10 13.99 -13.66 15.77
CA LEU A 10 12.63 -13.17 15.93
C LEU A 10 12.65 -11.65 15.71
N LEU A 11 12.67 -11.23 14.44
CA LEU A 11 12.32 -9.86 14.07
C LEU A 11 10.97 -9.58 14.74
N ASP A 12 10.95 -8.59 15.65
CA ASP A 12 9.82 -8.24 16.51
C ASP A 12 8.50 -8.35 15.74
N SER A 13 7.78 -9.45 15.97
CA SER A 13 6.50 -9.66 15.33
C SER A 13 5.53 -8.66 15.96
N ARG A 14 5.00 -7.74 15.16
CA ARG A 14 3.93 -6.81 15.59
C ARG A 14 2.62 -7.52 15.98
N ILE A 15 2.59 -8.85 16.01
CA ILE A 15 1.42 -9.63 16.42
C ILE A 15 1.42 -9.66 17.94
N GLN A 16 0.88 -8.60 18.55
CA GLN A 16 0.58 -8.61 19.98
C GLN A 16 -0.61 -9.55 20.21
N THR A 17 -0.36 -10.70 20.82
CA THR A 17 -1.36 -11.72 21.16
C THR A 17 -2.37 -11.26 22.21
N SER A 18 -2.14 -10.10 22.85
CA SER A 18 -2.97 -9.54 23.92
C SER A 18 -3.99 -8.49 23.45
N ARG A 19 -4.05 -8.18 22.15
CA ARG A 19 -5.01 -7.23 21.58
C ARG A 19 -5.70 -7.87 20.37
N PRO A 20 -6.98 -7.52 20.07
CA PRO A 20 -7.56 -7.86 18.79
C PRO A 20 -6.66 -7.23 17.71
N ASN A 21 -5.91 -8.06 16.99
CA ASN A 21 -5.15 -7.60 15.83
C ASN A 21 -6.17 -7.38 14.73
N TYR A 22 -6.80 -6.20 14.72
CA TYR A 22 -7.49 -5.71 13.55
C TYR A 22 -6.47 -5.76 12.41
N TYR A 23 -6.72 -6.65 11.46
CA TYR A 23 -5.85 -6.83 10.32
C TYR A 23 -5.60 -5.47 9.67
N ASN A 24 -4.33 -5.06 9.57
CA ASN A 24 -3.91 -3.85 8.89
C ASN A 24 -3.37 -4.26 7.51
N PRO A 25 -4.23 -4.40 6.49
CA PRO A 25 -3.77 -4.82 5.17
C PRO A 25 -2.87 -3.75 4.56
N LEU A 26 -1.96 -4.20 3.69
CA LEU A 26 -1.25 -3.32 2.77
C LEU A 26 -2.06 -3.21 1.48
N LEU A 27 -2.55 -2.01 1.17
CA LEU A 27 -3.11 -1.71 -0.14
C LEU A 27 -1.99 -1.29 -1.07
N VAL A 28 -2.00 -1.80 -2.30
CA VAL A 28 -0.97 -1.53 -3.29
C VAL A 28 -1.61 -0.92 -4.52
N TYR A 29 -1.12 0.26 -4.91
CA TYR A 29 -1.59 1.02 -6.05
C TYR A 29 -0.44 1.37 -6.99
N LYS A 30 -0.61 1.07 -8.28
CA LYS A 30 0.32 1.54 -9.31
C LYS A 30 -0.20 2.86 -9.86
N THR A 31 0.60 3.91 -9.77
CA THR A 31 0.22 5.23 -10.26
C THR A 31 0.84 5.52 -11.62
N SER A 32 0.12 6.28 -12.45
CA SER A 32 0.70 6.87 -13.67
C SER A 32 1.09 8.34 -13.47
N LYS A 33 0.36 9.08 -12.63
CA LYS A 33 0.48 10.54 -12.53
C LYS A 33 0.77 11.10 -11.14
N ILE A 34 0.66 10.32 -10.07
CA ILE A 34 1.10 10.73 -8.73
C ILE A 34 2.63 10.78 -8.72
N LYS A 35 3.16 11.86 -8.16
CA LYS A 35 4.59 12.05 -7.93
C LYS A 35 5.04 11.09 -6.85
N VAL A 36 5.98 10.22 -7.16
CA VAL A 36 6.71 9.39 -6.19
C VAL A 36 8.13 9.93 -6.03
N ASN A 37 8.78 9.68 -4.90
CA ASN A 37 10.10 10.26 -4.63
C ASN A 37 11.21 9.56 -5.42
N LYS A 38 11.39 9.95 -6.69
CA LYS A 38 12.38 9.34 -7.60
C LYS A 38 13.82 9.37 -7.07
N ASP A 39 14.14 10.31 -6.18
CA ASP A 39 15.51 10.54 -5.69
C ASP A 39 15.86 9.70 -4.44
N ALA A 40 14.89 9.03 -3.82
CA ALA A 40 15.12 8.19 -2.64
C ALA A 40 14.52 6.78 -2.78
N ALA A 41 13.25 6.70 -3.13
CA ALA A 41 12.52 5.45 -3.27
C ALA A 41 11.36 5.71 -4.23
N ASN A 42 11.28 4.96 -5.34
CA ASN A 42 10.29 5.16 -6.40
C ASN A 42 8.86 4.73 -5.99
N PHE A 43 8.50 4.98 -4.73
CA PHE A 43 7.23 4.69 -4.09
C PHE A 43 6.90 5.73 -3.00
N ILE A 44 5.65 5.74 -2.55
CA ILE A 44 5.16 6.45 -1.35
C ILE A 44 4.42 5.44 -0.48
N THR A 45 4.57 5.55 0.83
CA THR A 45 3.73 4.84 1.79
C THR A 45 2.93 5.83 2.61
N LEU A 46 1.62 5.65 2.66
CA LEU A 46 0.71 6.44 3.48
C LEU A 46 0.04 5.55 4.52
N ASN A 47 -0.01 6.00 5.77
CA ASN A 47 -0.82 5.35 6.80
C ASN A 47 -2.20 6.01 6.83
N LEU A 48 -3.21 5.29 6.37
CA LEU A 48 -4.56 5.80 6.19
C LEU A 48 -5.49 5.29 7.29
N THR A 49 -6.38 6.16 7.75
CA THR A 49 -7.44 5.87 8.71
C THR A 49 -8.73 6.54 8.25
N VAL A 50 -9.86 6.13 8.82
CA VAL A 50 -11.17 6.75 8.55
C VAL A 50 -11.18 8.26 8.74
N ASN A 51 -10.30 8.79 9.61
CA ASN A 51 -10.27 10.22 9.96
C ASN A 51 -9.33 11.05 9.08
N ASN A 52 -8.40 10.43 8.33
CA ASN A 52 -7.33 11.16 7.66
C ASN A 52 -7.17 10.86 6.17
N TYR A 53 -7.83 9.83 5.64
CA TYR A 53 -7.55 9.33 4.29
C TYR A 53 -7.80 10.38 3.21
N GLU A 54 -8.89 11.14 3.32
CA GLU A 54 -9.22 12.18 2.34
C GLU A 54 -8.16 13.27 2.28
N LYS A 55 -7.70 13.73 3.46
CA LYS A 55 -6.68 14.77 3.57
C LYS A 55 -5.35 14.28 3.00
N GLN A 56 -4.93 13.07 3.36
CA GLN A 56 -3.67 12.51 2.85
C GLN A 56 -3.69 12.29 1.33
N ILE A 57 -4.81 11.83 0.77
CA ILE A 57 -4.94 11.68 -0.68
C ILE A 57 -4.96 13.03 -1.40
N GLU A 58 -5.57 14.08 -0.81
CA GLU A 58 -5.53 15.42 -1.41
C GLU A 58 -4.15 16.05 -1.42
N THR A 59 -3.31 15.75 -0.42
CA THR A 59 -1.92 16.23 -0.36
C THR A 59 -0.98 15.54 -1.35
N LEU A 60 -1.44 14.49 -2.04
CA LEU A 60 -0.66 13.88 -3.12
C LEU A 60 -0.36 14.94 -4.19
N GLU A 61 0.86 14.90 -4.71
CA GLU A 61 1.30 15.79 -5.77
C GLU A 61 1.26 15.08 -7.11
N LYS A 62 1.07 15.85 -8.19
CA LYS A 62 1.19 15.35 -9.56
C LYS A 62 2.67 15.30 -9.96
N ASP A 63 3.07 14.24 -10.66
CA ASP A 63 4.38 14.18 -11.30
C ASP A 63 4.48 15.20 -12.45
N ASN A 64 5.71 15.57 -12.81
CA ASN A 64 5.94 16.59 -13.83
C ASN A 64 5.33 16.18 -15.18
N GLY A 65 4.62 17.11 -15.84
CA GLY A 65 4.07 16.96 -17.18
C GLY A 65 2.54 17.09 -17.30
N ASN A 66 2.03 16.74 -18.48
CA ASN A 66 0.61 16.76 -18.82
C ASN A 66 -0.14 15.59 -18.15
N GLY A 67 -1.44 15.77 -17.88
CA GLY A 67 -2.31 14.73 -17.31
C GLY A 67 -2.97 15.12 -15.98
N GLN A 68 -3.39 16.39 -15.85
CA GLN A 68 -4.17 16.84 -14.68
C GLN A 68 -5.46 16.03 -14.51
N ASP A 69 -6.14 15.72 -15.61
CA ASP A 69 -7.38 14.96 -15.58
C ASP A 69 -7.15 13.53 -15.08
N GLN A 70 -6.10 12.87 -15.56
CA GLN A 70 -5.75 11.53 -15.11
C GLN A 70 -5.32 11.53 -13.63
N PHE A 71 -4.54 12.52 -13.19
CA PHE A 71 -4.21 12.69 -11.78
C PHE A 71 -5.45 12.89 -10.91
N GLY A 72 -6.42 13.70 -11.37
CA GLY A 72 -7.71 13.88 -10.68
C GLY A 72 -8.54 12.58 -10.60
N LYS A 73 -8.52 11.76 -11.65
CA LYS A 73 -9.15 10.43 -11.67
C LYS A 73 -8.49 9.49 -10.67
N GLU A 74 -7.16 9.41 -10.64
CA GLU A 74 -6.43 8.57 -9.68
C GLU A 74 -6.76 8.95 -8.23
N LYS A 75 -6.77 10.25 -7.89
CA LYS A 75 -7.16 10.70 -6.54
C LYS A 75 -8.60 10.33 -6.19
N THR A 76 -9.53 10.53 -7.13
CA THR A 76 -10.94 10.16 -6.94
C THR A 76 -11.09 8.66 -6.72
N LEU A 77 -10.40 7.83 -7.49
CA LEU A 77 -10.41 6.38 -7.34
C LEU A 77 -9.88 5.96 -5.96
N LEU A 78 -8.74 6.50 -5.55
CA LEU A 78 -8.17 6.21 -4.22
C LEU A 78 -9.14 6.59 -3.11
N LYS A 79 -9.78 7.77 -3.18
CA LYS A 79 -10.78 8.19 -2.19
C LYS A 79 -11.98 7.27 -2.12
N THR A 80 -12.53 6.91 -3.28
CA THR A 80 -13.68 5.99 -3.37
C THR A 80 -13.31 4.61 -2.82
N ALA A 81 -12.14 4.08 -3.19
CA ALA A 81 -11.66 2.81 -2.68
C ALA A 81 -11.51 2.86 -1.14
N MET A 82 -10.88 3.89 -0.58
CA MET A 82 -10.75 4.05 0.87
C MET A 82 -12.10 4.18 1.56
N SER A 83 -13.03 4.95 1.00
CA SER A 83 -14.39 5.07 1.52
C SER A 83 -15.07 3.70 1.58
N ASN A 84 -14.97 2.88 0.53
CA ASN A 84 -15.53 1.53 0.51
C ASN A 84 -14.90 0.61 1.58
N PHE A 85 -13.58 0.68 1.77
CA PHE A 85 -12.89 -0.10 2.79
C PHE A 85 -13.23 0.34 4.23
N PHE A 86 -13.42 1.63 4.47
CA PHE A 86 -13.67 2.19 5.82
C PHE A 86 -15.15 2.30 6.20
N ASN A 87 -16.06 2.37 5.23
CA ASN A 87 -17.50 2.56 5.45
C ASN A 87 -18.34 1.31 5.11
N SER A 88 -17.74 0.12 5.08
CA SER A 88 -18.47 -1.14 4.93
C SER A 88 -19.45 -1.37 6.10
N SER A 89 -20.68 -1.80 5.79
CA SER A 89 -21.74 -2.10 6.75
C SER A 89 -21.43 -3.29 7.66
N GLU A 90 -20.50 -4.15 7.25
CA GLU A 90 -19.97 -5.26 8.03
C GLU A 90 -18.46 -5.05 8.23
N GLU A 91 -18.02 -5.11 9.49
CA GLU A 91 -16.63 -5.02 9.98
C GLU A 91 -15.65 -4.24 9.08
N SER A 92 -15.82 -2.90 9.05
CA SER A 92 -14.94 -2.04 8.27
C SER A 92 -13.52 -1.95 8.81
N LEU A 93 -12.56 -1.78 7.90
CA LEU A 93 -11.18 -1.48 8.28
C LEU A 93 -11.14 -0.17 9.09
N LYS A 94 -10.27 -0.09 10.09
CA LYS A 94 -10.05 1.14 10.87
C LYS A 94 -8.80 1.89 10.40
N SER A 95 -7.84 1.15 9.90
CA SER A 95 -6.61 1.67 9.31
C SER A 95 -6.12 0.73 8.20
N THR A 96 -5.28 1.27 7.33
CA THR A 96 -4.54 0.51 6.32
C THR A 96 -3.28 1.28 5.91
N ASP A 97 -2.25 0.55 5.49
CA ASP A 97 -1.11 1.17 4.83
C ASP A 97 -1.33 1.13 3.32
N LEU A 98 -1.18 2.27 2.64
CA LEU A 98 -1.26 2.39 1.19
C LEU A 98 0.15 2.57 0.61
N PHE A 99 0.56 1.64 -0.24
CA PHE A 99 1.80 1.66 -0.99
C PHE A 99 1.52 2.07 -2.44
N ILE A 100 2.05 3.23 -2.85
CA ILE A 100 1.90 3.79 -4.19
C ILE A 100 3.25 3.68 -4.91
N TYR A 101 3.30 3.05 -6.08
CA TYR A 101 4.52 2.93 -6.89
C TYR A 101 4.22 3.24 -8.36
N LYS A 102 5.24 3.62 -9.12
CA LYS A 102 5.02 4.07 -10.51
C LYS A 102 5.44 3.05 -11.57
N ASP A 103 6.68 2.59 -11.47
CA ASP A 103 7.28 1.79 -12.53
C ASP A 103 7.21 0.30 -12.19
N LYS A 104 8.29 -0.23 -11.64
CA LYS A 104 8.47 -1.66 -11.45
C LYS A 104 8.15 -2.11 -10.02
N PRO A 105 7.70 -3.36 -9.84
CA PRO A 105 7.34 -3.88 -8.53
C PRO A 105 8.55 -4.28 -7.67
N GLU A 106 9.80 -4.03 -8.10
CA GLU A 106 10.97 -4.37 -7.25
C GLU A 106 10.93 -3.64 -5.90
N GLU A 107 10.48 -2.39 -5.87
CA GLU A 107 10.29 -1.66 -4.63
C GLU A 107 9.25 -2.31 -3.73
N LEU A 108 8.14 -2.78 -4.30
CA LEU A 108 7.13 -3.53 -3.56
C LEU A 108 7.72 -4.85 -3.02
N LYS A 109 8.48 -5.59 -3.84
CA LYS A 109 9.13 -6.85 -3.42
C LYS A 109 10.10 -6.61 -2.27
N ASN A 110 10.92 -5.56 -2.35
CA ASN A 110 11.86 -5.20 -1.29
C ASN A 110 11.13 -4.75 -0.02
N TYR A 111 10.08 -3.96 -0.18
CA TYR A 111 9.22 -3.52 0.92
C TYR A 111 8.59 -4.73 1.64
N LEU A 112 8.05 -5.70 0.92
CA LEU A 112 7.42 -6.91 1.47
C LEU A 112 8.41 -7.88 2.13
N LYS A 113 9.68 -7.92 1.70
CA LYS A 113 10.73 -8.70 2.37
C LYS A 113 11.05 -8.15 3.76
N ILE A 114 10.96 -6.84 3.92
CA ILE A 114 11.29 -6.13 5.17
C ILE A 114 10.07 -6.04 6.09
N HIS A 115 8.89 -5.78 5.51
CA HIS A 115 7.65 -5.55 6.23
C HIS A 115 6.68 -6.72 6.03
N ARG A 116 6.41 -7.46 7.11
CA ARG A 116 5.41 -8.53 7.07
C ARG A 116 4.01 -7.92 7.17
N HIS A 117 3.22 -8.11 6.11
CA HIS A 117 1.80 -7.78 6.10
C HIS A 117 0.99 -9.06 6.06
N THR A 118 -0.07 -9.14 6.87
CA THR A 118 -0.95 -10.33 6.92
C THR A 118 -1.73 -10.49 5.62
N PHE A 119 -2.12 -9.38 5.01
CA PHE A 119 -2.83 -9.34 3.73
C PHE A 119 -2.28 -8.22 2.86
N VAL A 120 -2.12 -8.49 1.57
CA VAL A 120 -1.75 -7.51 0.55
C VAL A 120 -2.89 -7.47 -0.47
N VAL A 121 -3.45 -6.29 -0.71
CA VAL A 121 -4.58 -6.09 -1.63
C VAL A 121 -4.15 -5.16 -2.75
N LEU A 122 -4.24 -5.64 -3.98
CA LEU A 122 -3.98 -4.84 -5.17
C LEU A 122 -5.24 -4.06 -5.51
N ILE A 123 -5.17 -2.73 -5.50
CA ILE A 123 -6.31 -1.85 -5.80
C ILE A 123 -6.21 -1.19 -7.18
N ASN A 124 -5.29 -1.68 -8.02
CA ASN A 124 -5.08 -1.16 -9.35
C ASN A 124 -6.11 -1.76 -10.32
N THR A 125 -7.18 -1.02 -10.61
CA THR A 125 -8.27 -1.49 -11.51
C THR A 125 -8.37 -0.74 -12.82
N GLU A 126 -7.52 0.27 -13.07
CA GLU A 126 -7.50 0.99 -14.35
C GLU A 126 -6.18 0.76 -15.08
N GLY A 127 -6.20 -0.25 -15.95
CA GLY A 127 -5.19 -0.50 -16.95
C GLY A 127 -5.60 -1.72 -17.75
N ASP A 128 -6.00 -1.51 -19.01
CA ASP A 128 -6.12 -2.57 -20.00
C ASP A 128 -4.98 -3.56 -19.81
N ALA A 129 -5.34 -4.84 -19.66
CA ALA A 129 -4.51 -6.04 -19.55
C ALA A 129 -3.03 -5.85 -19.93
N SER A 130 -2.31 -5.10 -19.10
CA SER A 130 -0.91 -4.78 -19.31
C SER A 130 -0.12 -5.71 -18.43
N ASP A 131 1.02 -6.14 -18.97
CA ASP A 131 1.92 -7.15 -18.44
C ASP A 131 2.66 -6.62 -17.20
N ASP A 132 1.90 -6.12 -16.23
CA ASP A 132 2.33 -5.32 -15.08
C ASP A 132 3.07 -6.16 -14.02
N GLY A 133 3.34 -7.43 -14.30
CA GLY A 133 4.09 -8.33 -13.42
C GLY A 133 3.40 -8.65 -12.10
N LEU A 134 2.13 -8.27 -11.94
CA LEU A 134 1.28 -8.52 -10.77
C LEU A 134 0.38 -9.76 -10.92
N LYS A 135 0.57 -10.58 -11.96
CA LYS A 135 -0.03 -11.93 -12.02
C LYS A 135 0.51 -12.74 -10.84
N ILE A 136 -0.34 -12.95 -9.84
CA ILE A 136 -0.11 -13.95 -8.79
C ILE A 136 -0.33 -15.31 -9.48
N TYR A 137 0.74 -16.10 -9.61
CA TYR A 137 0.67 -17.52 -9.99
C TYR A 137 0.27 -18.35 -8.76
#